data_AF-A0A1F8ZRI1-F1
#
_entry.id   AF-A0A1F8ZRI1-F1
#
_cell.length_a   1.000
_cell.length_b   1.000
_cell.length_c   1.000
_cell.angle_alpha   90.00
_cell.angle_beta   90.00
_cell.angle_gamma   90.00
#
_symmetry.space_group_name_H-M   'P 1'
#
loop_
_entity.id
_entity.type
_entity.pdbx_description
1 polymer ?
#
loop_
_entity_poly.entity_id
_entity_poly.type
_entity_poly.pdbx_seq_one_letter_code
_entity_poly.pdbx_strand_id
1 'polypeptide(L)'
;MEAKIKGYDQGLDELKAKAKGVKGEAKAEFNRQMDELRKKKEAASQKLKEMKSATGRAWEDLKSGTEAAVEDLEKTFNQMIKRFK
;
A
#
# COMPACT_ATOMS: atom_id res chain seq x y z
N MET A 1 10.15 -3.35 -7.18
CA MET A 1 9.52 -2.91 -5.92
C MET A 1 9.22 -1.42 -5.91
N GLU A 2 10.20 -0.53 -6.10
CA GLU A 2 9.96 0.93 -6.04
C GLU A 2 8.88 1.45 -7.00
N ALA A 3 8.98 1.09 -8.28
CA ALA A 3 7.98 1.48 -9.28
C ALA A 3 6.60 0.92 -8.95
N LYS A 4 6.52 -0.27 -8.34
CA LYS A 4 5.27 -0.88 -7.85
C LYS A 4 4.67 -0.03 -6.72
N ILE A 5 5.48 0.33 -5.73
CA ILE A 5 5.06 1.16 -4.59
C ILE A 5 4.57 2.54 -5.05
N LYS A 6 5.30 3.18 -5.98
CA LYS A 6 4.89 4.43 -6.61
C LYS A 6 3.62 4.28 -7.45
N GLY A 7 3.45 3.16 -8.15
CA GLY A 7 2.26 2.86 -8.94
C GLY A 7 0.96 2.82 -8.11
N TYR A 8 1.03 2.48 -6.82
CA TYR A 8 -0.16 2.54 -5.96
C TYR A 8 -0.65 3.97 -5.69
N ASP A 9 0.14 5.03 -5.89
CA ASP A 9 -0.38 6.41 -5.75
C ASP A 9 -1.53 6.67 -6.73
N GLN A 10 -1.34 6.32 -7.99
CA GLN A 10 -2.37 6.47 -9.02
C GLN A 10 -3.62 5.67 -8.66
N GLY A 11 -3.43 4.42 -8.22
CA GLY A 11 -4.52 3.56 -7.81
C GLY A 11 -5.29 4.07 -6.57
N LEU A 12 -4.58 4.67 -5.60
CA LEU A 12 -5.20 5.27 -4.42
C LEU A 12 -5.98 6.54 -4.79
N ASP A 13 -5.50 7.33 -5.74
CA ASP A 13 -6.23 8.48 -6.27
C ASP A 13 -7.50 8.05 -7.03
N GLU A 14 -7.44 6.99 -7.83
CA GLU A 14 -8.61 6.40 -8.50
C GLU A 14 -9.66 5.91 -7.48
N LEU A 15 -9.22 5.16 -6.47
CA LEU A 15 -10.09 4.73 -5.38
C LEU A 15 -10.71 5.93 -4.65
N LYS A 16 -9.92 6.97 -4.35
CA LYS A 16 -10.40 8.20 -3.71
C LYS A 16 -11.43 8.94 -4.57
N ALA A 17 -11.29 8.92 -5.90
CA ALA A 17 -12.29 9.45 -6.80
C ALA A 17 -13.60 8.66 -6.73
N LYS A 18 -13.54 7.32 -6.70
CA LYS A 18 -14.71 6.46 -6.49
C LYS A 18 -15.41 6.71 -5.15
N ALA A 19 -14.65 7.03 -4.10
CA ALA A 19 -15.16 7.37 -2.77
C ALA A 19 -16.14 8.56 -2.76
N LYS A 20 -16.07 9.46 -3.75
CA LYS A 20 -16.98 10.62 -3.85
C LYS A 20 -18.44 10.21 -4.01
N GLY A 21 -18.70 9.04 -4.61
CA GLY A 21 -20.04 8.47 -4.74
C GLY A 21 -20.51 7.67 -3.53
N VAL A 22 -19.60 7.28 -2.63
CA VAL A 22 -19.89 6.46 -1.46
C VAL A 22 -20.41 7.33 -0.32
N LYS A 23 -21.51 6.92 0.33
CA LYS A 23 -22.18 7.66 1.40
C LYS A 23 -22.43 6.78 2.63
N GLY A 24 -22.75 7.41 3.76
CA GLY A 24 -23.08 6.71 5.01
C GLY A 24 -21.93 5.86 5.55
N GLU A 25 -22.25 4.72 6.14
CA GLU A 25 -21.28 3.80 6.77
C GLU A 25 -20.22 3.29 5.79
N ALA A 26 -20.59 3.06 4.53
CA ALA A 26 -19.65 2.65 3.49
C ALA A 26 -18.53 3.69 3.26
N LYS A 27 -18.81 4.99 3.46
CA LYS A 27 -17.79 6.05 3.33
C LYS A 27 -16.81 6.03 4.51
N ALA A 28 -17.31 5.78 5.71
CA ALA A 28 -16.46 5.67 6.90
C ALA A 28 -15.51 4.45 6.78
N GLU A 29 -16.06 3.31 6.34
CA GLU A 29 -15.27 2.11 6.08
C GLU A 29 -14.25 2.31 4.94
N PHE A 30 -14.67 2.95 3.84
CA PHE A 30 -13.77 3.31 2.75
C PHE A 30 -12.59 4.16 3.26
N ASN A 31 -12.87 5.21 4.03
CA ASN A 31 -11.82 6.09 4.55
C ASN A 31 -10.85 5.35 5.47
N ARG A 32 -11.34 4.40 6.29
CA ARG A 32 -10.49 3.56 7.14
C ARG A 32 -9.56 2.68 6.30
N GLN A 33 -10.09 1.95 5.32
CA GLN A 33 -9.28 1.11 4.44
C GLN A 33 -8.28 1.93 3.60
N MET A 34 -8.66 3.14 3.18
CA MET A 34 -7.78 4.07 2.48
C MET A 34 -6.61 4.52 3.35
N ASP A 35 -6.86 4.82 4.63
CA ASP A 35 -5.83 5.19 5.61
C ASP A 35 -4.87 4.02 5.89
N GLU A 36 -5.40 2.81 6.03
CA GLU A 36 -4.58 1.60 6.18
C GLU A 36 -3.68 1.35 4.96
N LEU A 37 -4.22 1.52 3.75
CA LEU A 37 -3.42 1.40 2.53
C LEU A 37 -2.29 2.41 2.45
N ARG A 38 -2.56 3.67 2.82
CA ARG A 38 -1.53 4.72 2.88
C ARG A 38 -0.42 4.37 3.85
N LYS A 39 -0.78 3.91 5.06
CA LYS A 39 0.19 3.45 6.07
C LYS A 39 1.03 2.27 5.57
N LYS A 40 0.41 1.27 4.94
CA LYS A 40 1.13 0.12 4.35
C LYS A 40 2.10 0.57 3.24
N LYS A 41 1.68 1.51 2.39
CA LYS A 41 2.53 2.08 1.34
C LYS A 41 3.72 2.85 1.91
N GLU A 42 3.52 3.65 2.95
CA GLU A 42 4.60 4.35 3.64
C GLU A 42 5.58 3.37 4.29
N ALA A 43 5.07 2.36 5.01
CA ALA A 43 5.90 1.32 5.60
C ALA A 43 6.73 0.57 4.54
N ALA A 44 6.13 0.19 3.41
CA ALA A 44 6.85 -0.44 2.30
C ALA A 44 7.92 0.50 1.69
N SER A 45 7.62 1.79 1.58
CA SER A 45 8.57 2.80 1.09
C SER A 45 9.76 2.98 2.04
N GLN A 46 9.50 3.03 3.34
CA GLN A 46 10.54 3.12 4.37
C GLN A 46 11.43 1.88 4.36
N LYS A 47 10.86 0.68 4.40
CA LYS A 47 11.63 -0.58 4.34
C LYS A 47 12.48 -0.68 3.08
N LEU A 48 11.94 -0.26 1.93
CA LEU A 48 12.69 -0.23 0.69
C LEU A 48 13.88 0.73 0.76
N LYS A 49 13.72 1.89 1.41
CA LYS A 49 14.80 2.85 1.63
C LYS A 49 15.87 2.27 2.55
N GLU A 50 15.48 1.61 3.63
CA GLU A 50 16.41 0.93 4.55
C GLU A 50 17.17 -0.20 3.86
N MET A 51 16.47 -1.04 3.08
CA MET A 51 17.07 -2.10 2.28
C MET A 51 18.09 -1.55 1.28
N LYS A 52 17.82 -0.40 0.64
CA LYS A 52 18.76 0.25 -0.28
C LYS A 52 20.04 0.74 0.40
N SER A 53 19.97 1.07 1.69
CA SER A 53 21.12 1.52 2.47
C SER A 53 21.88 0.36 3.14
N ALA A 54 21.28 -0.83 3.21
CA ALA A 54 21.88 -2.00 3.82
C ALA A 54 22.73 -2.82 2.84
N THR A 55 23.68 -3.59 3.39
CA THR A 55 24.55 -4.50 2.63
C THR A 55 24.72 -5.82 3.39
N GLY A 56 25.21 -6.86 2.69
CA GLY A 56 25.49 -8.17 3.29
C GLY A 56 24.23 -8.86 3.85
N ARG A 57 24.36 -9.55 4.98
CA ARG A 57 23.26 -10.33 5.58
C ARG A 57 22.04 -9.48 5.95
N ALA A 58 22.27 -8.25 6.43
CA ALA A 58 21.19 -7.32 6.75
C ALA A 58 20.35 -6.93 5.52
N TRP A 59 20.96 -6.92 4.33
CA TRP A 59 20.23 -6.67 3.09
C TRP A 59 19.24 -7.79 2.76
N GLU A 60 19.61 -9.06 2.99
CA GLU A 60 18.71 -10.20 2.74
C GLU A 60 17.50 -10.20 3.68
N ASP A 61 17.72 -9.95 4.98
CA ASP A 61 16.64 -9.84 5.96
C ASP A 61 15.68 -8.69 5.63
N LEU A 62 16.24 -7.52 5.27
CA LEU A 62 15.44 -6.36 4.87
C LEU A 62 14.72 -6.58 3.54
N LYS A 63 15.30 -7.32 2.61
CA LYS A 63 14.66 -7.68 1.34
C LYS A 63 13.42 -8.51 1.57
N SER A 64 13.51 -9.60 2.32
CA SER A 64 12.33 -10.42 2.66
C SER A 64 11.27 -9.60 3.41
N GLY A 65 11.69 -8.76 4.36
CA GLY A 65 10.79 -7.87 5.09
C GLY A 65 10.13 -6.80 4.23
N THR A 66 10.79 -6.34 3.16
CA THR A 66 10.27 -5.37 2.18
C THR A 66 9.30 -6.06 1.22
N GLU A 67 9.65 -7.25 0.71
CA GLU A 67 8.78 -8.04 -0.18
C GLU A 67 7.45 -8.38 0.50
N ALA A 68 7.49 -8.81 1.78
CA ALA A 68 6.28 -9.07 2.56
C ALA A 68 5.39 -7.81 2.71
N ALA A 69 6.00 -6.64 2.96
CA ALA A 69 5.25 -5.39 3.08
C ALA A 69 4.61 -4.94 1.75
N VAL A 70 5.32 -5.14 0.63
CA VAL A 70 4.79 -4.85 -0.71
C VAL A 70 3.66 -5.81 -1.08
N GLU A 71 3.79 -7.09 -0.75
CA GLU A 71 2.74 -8.09 -0.99
C GLU A 71 1.47 -7.80 -0.17
N ASP A 72 1.62 -7.44 1.10
CA ASP A 72 0.51 -7.08 1.96
C ASP A 72 -0.21 -5.81 1.48
N LEU A 73 0.55 -4.81 1.02
CA LEU A 73 0.01 -3.63 0.33
C LEU A 73 -0.81 -4.03 -0.91
N GLU A 74 -0.27 -4.90 -1.76
CA GLU A 74 -0.94 -5.36 -2.98
C GLU A 74 -2.24 -6.11 -2.68
N LYS A 75 -2.21 -7.01 -1.69
CA LYS A 75 -3.38 -7.77 -1.23
C LYS A 75 -4.47 -6.82 -0.75
N THR A 76 -4.12 -5.88 0.12
CA THR A 76 -5.07 -4.89 0.66
C THR A 76 -5.65 -4.02 -0.45
N PHE A 77 -4.82 -3.60 -1.40
CA PHE A 77 -5.23 -2.74 -2.50
C PHE A 77 -6.22 -3.46 -3.43
N ASN A 78 -5.90 -4.71 -3.79
CA ASN A 78 -6.77 -5.57 -4.59
C ASN A 78 -8.09 -5.88 -3.88
N GLN A 79 -8.08 -6.07 -2.57
CA GLN A 79 -9.32 -6.25 -1.80
C GLN A 79 -10.19 -4.99 -1.81
N MET A 80 -9.58 -3.82 -1.61
CA MET A 80 -10.31 -2.55 -1.67
C MET A 80 -10.90 -2.31 -3.05
N ILE A 81 -10.13 -2.52 -4.13
CA ILE A 81 -10.65 -2.44 -5.51
C ILE A 81 -11.81 -3.40 -5.72
N LYS A 82 -11.70 -4.66 -5.28
CA LYS A 82 -12.79 -5.64 -5.46
C LYS A 82 -14.05 -5.25 -4.69
N ARG A 83 -13.89 -4.68 -3.49
CA ARG A 83 -15.00 -4.26 -2.62
C ARG A 83 -15.71 -3.00 -3.11
N PHE A 84 -14.96 -2.08 -3.71
CA PHE A 84 -15.46 -0.80 -4.23
C PHE A 84 -15.37 -0.73 -5.76
N LYS A 85 -15.46 -1.88 -6.46
CA LYS A 85 -15.39 -1.96 -7.92
C LYS A 85 -16.59 -1.28 -8.55
#